data_AF-A0A2D2CXF4-F1
#
_entry.id   AF-A0A2D2CXF4-F1
#
_cell.length_a   1.000
_cell.length_b   1.000
_cell.length_c   1.000
_cell.angle_alpha   90.00
_cell.angle_beta   90.00
_cell.angle_gamma   90.00
#
_symmetry.space_group_name_H-M   'P 1'
#
loop_
_entity.id
_entity.type
_entity.pdbx_description
1 polymer ?
#
loop_
_entity_poly.entity_id
_entity_poly.type
_entity_poly.pdbx_seq_one_letter_code
_entity_poly.pdbx_strand_id
1 'polypeptide(L)'
;MQFHRWFKAQGADFLDMRLRKLPAGLFKHLYFLRCLAACNGGALPPVAEIAFLLGSSTAAVERRLAALREAGLIAEAGGELRIAGDEGAAEAPEVLSGAERTRRWRDRRGASGDGPRDEAVTLGDGIEKDQEGETDSPRVPRGAAVYERFDEFFETFPARDEESPREPALAAWRRAVVDDGADQAQLIRAAKAYAAAIASRERRFICSPARWLSEARWRASGPPQAAEAAPEPAGVWIEVGKPGWEEWSAWWRATKRRSPPIDKLGGWRFPSALPPEAPQLAA
;
A
#
# COMPACT_ATOMS: atom_id res chain seq x y z
N MET A 1 28.46 -14.96 1.58
CA MET A 1 28.44 -13.75 0.73
C MET A 1 28.69 -12.54 1.62
N GLN A 2 29.83 -11.86 1.47
CA GLN A 2 30.08 -10.59 2.17
C GLN A 2 29.44 -9.44 1.38
N PHE A 3 28.34 -8.89 1.88
CA PHE A 3 27.60 -7.77 1.26
C PHE A 3 28.18 -6.40 1.65
N HIS A 4 29.48 -6.17 1.41
CA HIS A 4 30.14 -4.89 1.74
C HIS A 4 30.30 -3.96 0.54
N ARG A 5 29.48 -4.10 -0.51
CA ARG A 5 29.48 -3.17 -1.63
C ARG A 5 28.60 -1.96 -1.32
N TRP A 6 29.26 -0.89 -0.92
CA TRP A 6 28.67 0.44 -0.87
C TRP A 6 28.58 0.96 -2.31
N PHE A 7 27.40 1.36 -2.77
CA PHE A 7 27.30 2.13 -3.99
C PHE A 7 27.63 3.59 -3.68
N LYS A 8 28.29 4.28 -4.60
CA LYS A 8 28.46 5.72 -4.54
C LYS A 8 27.47 6.35 -5.50
N ALA A 9 26.60 7.22 -5.00
CA ALA A 9 25.91 8.17 -5.86
C ALA A 9 26.97 9.11 -6.43
N GLN A 10 27.03 9.23 -7.75
CA GLN A 10 27.98 10.14 -8.39
C GLN A 10 27.42 11.56 -8.36
N GLY A 11 28.29 12.57 -8.31
CA GLY A 11 27.85 13.97 -8.41
C GLY A 11 26.98 14.23 -9.66
N ALA A 12 27.28 13.52 -10.75
CA ALA A 12 26.52 13.55 -12.00
C ALA A 12 25.08 13.07 -11.86
N ASP A 13 24.77 12.15 -10.92
CA ASP A 13 23.40 11.68 -10.69
C ASP A 13 22.47 12.83 -10.29
N PHE A 14 22.98 13.82 -9.55
CA PHE A 14 22.19 14.98 -9.11
C PHE A 14 21.90 15.97 -10.24
N LEU A 15 22.67 15.91 -11.33
CA LEU A 15 22.48 16.75 -12.51
C LEU A 15 21.60 16.07 -13.57
N ASP A 16 21.37 14.76 -13.46
CA ASP A 16 20.50 14.03 -14.40
C ASP A 16 19.02 14.38 -14.17
N MET A 17 18.45 15.10 -15.13
CA MET A 17 17.04 15.49 -15.10
C MET A 17 16.08 14.31 -15.10
N ARG A 18 16.47 13.15 -15.61
CA ARG A 18 15.65 11.92 -15.58
C ARG A 18 15.51 11.43 -14.15
N LEU A 19 16.60 11.41 -13.38
CA LEU A 19 16.61 11.01 -11.97
C LEU A 19 15.80 11.99 -11.11
N ARG A 20 15.91 13.30 -11.37
CA ARG A 20 15.17 14.33 -10.63
C ARG A 20 13.65 14.29 -10.84
N LYS A 21 13.19 13.82 -12.01
CA LYS A 21 11.78 13.65 -12.33
C LYS A 21 11.20 12.34 -11.80
N LEU A 22 12.05 11.45 -11.31
CA LEU A 22 11.64 10.12 -10.90
C LEU A 22 10.90 10.16 -9.54
N PRO A 23 9.76 9.46 -9.40
CA PRO A 23 9.10 9.30 -8.11
C PRO A 23 10.05 8.71 -7.06
N ALA A 24 9.93 9.13 -5.80
CA ALA A 24 10.82 8.70 -4.71
C ALA A 24 10.91 7.17 -4.56
N GLY A 25 9.79 6.46 -4.76
CA GLY A 25 9.76 4.99 -4.73
C GLY A 25 10.59 4.34 -5.84
N LEU A 26 10.52 4.90 -7.06
CA LEU A 26 11.31 4.41 -8.20
C LEU A 26 12.79 4.77 -8.07
N PHE A 27 13.11 5.95 -7.51
CA PHE A 27 14.48 6.35 -7.22
C PHE A 27 15.17 5.37 -6.28
N LYS A 28 14.53 5.04 -5.14
CA LYS A 28 15.04 4.01 -4.23
C LYS A 28 15.25 2.68 -4.95
N HIS A 29 14.29 2.28 -5.78
CA HIS A 29 14.35 1.03 -6.53
C HIS A 29 15.52 0.99 -7.52
N LEU A 30 15.76 2.08 -8.26
CA LEU A 30 16.88 2.20 -9.19
C LEU A 30 18.23 1.97 -8.49
N TYR A 31 18.43 2.55 -7.30
CA TYR A 31 19.68 2.37 -6.57
C TYR A 31 19.86 0.94 -6.08
N PHE A 32 18.79 0.26 -5.65
CA PHE A 32 18.86 -1.18 -5.38
C PHE A 32 19.25 -1.98 -6.64
N LEU A 33 18.67 -1.64 -7.79
CA LEU A 33 19.01 -2.30 -9.06
C LEU A 33 20.47 -2.05 -9.46
N ARG A 34 21.01 -0.84 -9.24
CA ARG A 34 22.45 -0.55 -9.43
C ARG A 34 23.32 -1.44 -8.54
N CYS A 35 22.95 -1.67 -7.28
CA CYS A 35 23.66 -2.61 -6.41
C CYS A 35 23.64 -4.04 -6.96
N LEU A 36 22.48 -4.51 -7.44
CA LEU A 36 22.34 -5.84 -8.03
C LEU A 36 23.17 -5.98 -9.32
N ALA A 37 23.10 -4.97 -10.21
CA ALA A 37 23.90 -4.92 -11.43
C ALA A 37 25.39 -4.95 -11.11
N ALA A 38 25.85 -4.16 -10.14
CA ALA A 38 27.25 -4.16 -9.72
C ALA A 38 27.69 -5.57 -9.25
N CYS A 39 26.85 -6.29 -8.52
CA CYS A 39 27.12 -7.66 -8.08
C CYS A 39 27.12 -8.69 -9.23
N ASN A 40 26.51 -8.38 -10.38
CA ASN A 40 26.31 -9.28 -11.51
C ASN A 40 26.96 -8.75 -12.81
N GLY A 41 28.17 -8.19 -12.69
CA GLY A 41 28.97 -7.78 -13.85
C GLY A 41 28.36 -6.64 -14.69
N GLY A 42 27.51 -5.82 -14.09
CA GLY A 42 26.81 -4.72 -14.76
C GLY A 42 25.47 -5.11 -15.40
N ALA A 43 25.15 -6.41 -15.46
CA ALA A 43 23.86 -6.90 -15.93
C ALA A 43 22.88 -7.08 -14.77
N LEU A 44 21.61 -6.73 -14.96
CA LEU A 44 20.58 -7.04 -13.99
C LEU A 44 20.26 -8.54 -14.01
N PRO A 45 20.06 -9.18 -12.83
CA PRO A 45 19.64 -10.57 -12.78
C PRO A 45 18.21 -10.76 -13.32
N PRO A 46 17.75 -12.00 -13.56
CA PRO A 46 16.38 -12.26 -14.00
C PRO A 46 15.34 -11.66 -13.06
N VAL A 47 14.20 -11.21 -13.62
CA VAL A 47 13.13 -10.51 -12.87
C VAL A 47 12.68 -11.29 -11.63
N ALA A 48 12.57 -12.62 -11.71
CA ALA A 48 12.18 -13.47 -10.59
C ALA A 48 13.18 -13.39 -9.42
N GLU A 49 14.49 -13.30 -9.71
CA GLU A 49 15.53 -13.16 -8.71
C GLU A 49 15.53 -11.75 -8.09
N ILE A 50 15.35 -10.71 -8.92
CA ILE A 50 15.15 -9.34 -8.41
C ILE A 50 13.96 -9.29 -7.46
N ALA A 51 12.83 -9.91 -7.82
CA ALA A 51 11.62 -9.97 -7.00
C ALA A 51 11.88 -10.65 -5.65
N PHE A 52 12.58 -11.78 -5.65
CA PHE A 52 13.01 -12.47 -4.44
C PHE A 52 13.91 -11.60 -3.55
N LEU A 53 14.96 -11.00 -4.11
CA LEU A 53 15.92 -10.18 -3.37
C LEU A 53 15.28 -8.91 -2.77
N LEU A 54 14.23 -8.39 -3.42
CA LEU A 54 13.51 -7.20 -2.96
C LEU A 54 12.27 -7.51 -2.11
N GLY A 55 11.97 -8.78 -1.84
CA GLY A 55 10.75 -9.19 -1.14
C GLY A 55 9.47 -8.64 -1.80
N SER A 56 9.47 -8.54 -3.13
CA SER A 56 8.37 -7.97 -3.93
C SER A 56 7.81 -9.03 -4.87
N SER A 57 6.59 -8.85 -5.36
CA SER A 57 6.05 -9.73 -6.41
C SER A 57 6.69 -9.44 -7.76
N THR A 58 6.80 -10.46 -8.63
CA THR A 58 7.31 -10.34 -10.01
C THR A 58 6.61 -9.22 -10.77
N ALA A 59 5.28 -9.19 -10.73
CA ALA A 59 4.48 -8.17 -11.40
C ALA A 59 4.78 -6.74 -10.88
N ALA A 60 5.10 -6.58 -9.59
CA ALA A 60 5.48 -5.27 -9.05
C ALA A 60 6.86 -4.84 -9.54
N VAL A 61 7.81 -5.77 -9.63
CA VAL A 61 9.14 -5.51 -10.20
C VAL A 61 9.04 -5.17 -11.67
N GLU A 62 8.26 -5.92 -12.47
CA GLU A 62 8.04 -5.65 -13.88
C GLU A 62 7.48 -4.25 -14.12
N ARG A 63 6.47 -3.82 -13.35
CA ARG A 63 5.94 -2.45 -13.44
C ARG A 63 7.00 -1.40 -13.16
N ARG A 64 7.85 -1.62 -12.15
CA ARG A 64 8.93 -0.69 -11.81
C ARG A 64 10.02 -0.67 -12.88
N LEU A 65 10.41 -1.83 -13.42
CA LEU A 65 11.36 -1.95 -14.52
C LEU A 65 10.82 -1.29 -15.79
N ALA A 66 9.54 -1.45 -16.10
CA ALA A 66 8.88 -0.78 -17.23
C ALA A 66 8.92 0.75 -17.07
N ALA A 67 8.59 1.27 -15.89
CA ALA A 67 8.66 2.71 -15.61
C ALA A 67 10.09 3.26 -15.69
N LEU A 68 11.09 2.50 -15.23
CA LEU A 68 12.51 2.89 -15.33
C LEU A 68 13.03 2.82 -16.78
N ARG A 69 12.51 1.89 -17.59
CA ARG A 69 12.80 1.80 -19.03
C ARG A 69 12.20 2.97 -19.78
N GLU A 70 10.96 3.34 -19.48
CA GLU A 70 10.28 4.51 -20.04
C GLU A 70 11.02 5.81 -19.68
N ALA A 71 11.57 5.90 -18.45
CA ALA A 71 12.42 7.02 -18.04
C ALA A 71 13.82 7.03 -18.71
N GLY A 72 14.15 6.01 -19.51
CA GLY A 72 15.46 5.87 -20.16
C GLY A 72 16.61 5.61 -19.19
N LEU A 73 16.32 5.03 -18.02
CA LEU A 73 17.31 4.70 -16.98
C LEU A 73 17.75 3.23 -17.03
N ILE A 74 16.99 2.39 -17.73
CA ILE A 74 17.32 0.99 -18.00
C ILE A 74 17.19 0.76 -19.50
N ALA A 75 18.17 0.10 -20.09
CA ALA A 75 18.18 -0.29 -21.49
C ALA A 75 18.37 -1.81 -21.63
N GLU A 76 17.91 -2.36 -22.74
CA GLU A 76 18.15 -3.76 -23.08
C GLU A 76 19.28 -3.81 -24.10
N ALA A 77 20.35 -4.53 -23.78
CA ALA A 77 21.54 -4.66 -24.63
C ALA A 77 21.95 -6.14 -24.67
N GLY A 78 21.89 -6.75 -25.86
CA GLY A 78 22.24 -8.17 -26.03
C GLY A 78 21.32 -9.16 -25.31
N GLY A 79 20.06 -8.79 -25.09
CA GLY A 79 19.08 -9.62 -24.34
C GLY A 79 19.21 -9.52 -22.81
N GLU A 80 20.11 -8.67 -22.31
CA GLU A 80 20.27 -8.38 -20.88
C GLU A 80 19.78 -6.98 -20.56
N LEU A 81 19.19 -6.80 -19.38
CA LEU A 81 18.83 -5.48 -18.87
C LEU A 81 20.04 -4.85 -18.18
N ARG A 82 20.38 -3.62 -18.56
CA ARG A 82 21.49 -2.84 -17.99
C ARG A 82 21.03 -1.46 -17.55
N ILE A 83 21.69 -0.91 -16.53
CA ILE A 83 21.44 0.47 -16.09
C ILE A 83 22.11 1.43 -17.07
N ALA A 84 21.34 2.36 -17.63
CA ALA A 84 21.85 3.32 -18.60
C ALA A 84 22.82 4.31 -17.92
N GLY A 85 23.93 4.62 -18.61
CA GLY A 85 24.95 5.56 -18.12
C GLY A 85 25.97 4.97 -17.15
N ASP A 86 25.86 3.67 -16.82
CA ASP A 86 26.80 2.98 -15.92
C ASP A 86 27.94 2.25 -16.67
N GLU A 87 28.07 2.50 -17.98
CA GLU A 87 29.04 1.83 -18.87
C GLU A 87 30.50 2.07 -18.47
N GLY A 88 30.78 3.12 -17.69
CA GLY A 88 32.10 3.41 -17.13
C GLY A 88 32.35 2.91 -15.70
N ALA A 89 31.35 2.36 -15.01
CA ALA A 89 31.50 1.89 -13.62
C ALA A 89 32.05 0.46 -13.53
N ALA A 90 32.10 -0.28 -14.65
CA ALA A 90 32.67 -1.62 -14.69
C ALA A 90 34.19 -1.63 -14.39
N GLU A 91 34.89 -0.52 -14.60
CA GLU A 91 36.27 -0.29 -14.15
C GLU A 91 36.33 0.37 -12.77
N ALA A 92 35.44 -0.02 -11.85
CA ALA A 92 35.64 0.31 -10.45
C ALA A 92 37.02 -0.22 -10.02
N PRO A 93 37.93 0.62 -9.48
CA PRO A 93 39.24 0.16 -9.07
C PRO A 93 39.09 -1.00 -8.09
N GLU A 94 39.89 -2.04 -8.31
CA GLU A 94 39.88 -3.30 -7.57
C GLU A 94 39.60 -3.03 -6.08
N VAL A 95 38.44 -3.51 -5.61
CA VAL A 95 37.98 -3.24 -4.25
C VAL A 95 38.90 -3.99 -3.30
N LEU A 96 39.87 -3.26 -2.76
CA LEU A 96 40.80 -3.76 -1.76
C LEU A 96 40.04 -4.44 -0.63
N SER A 97 40.48 -5.65 -0.31
CA SER A 97 40.01 -6.40 0.85
C SER A 97 40.13 -5.54 2.12
N GLY A 98 39.35 -5.84 3.17
CA GLY A 98 39.49 -5.13 4.45
C GLY A 98 40.94 -5.20 5.00
N ALA A 99 41.62 -6.32 4.75
CA ALA A 99 43.02 -6.51 5.06
C ALA A 99 43.93 -5.58 4.23
N GLU A 100 43.73 -5.48 2.92
CA GLU A 100 44.48 -4.53 2.08
C GLU A 100 44.20 -3.08 2.42
N ARG A 101 42.97 -2.72 2.75
CA ARG A 101 42.62 -1.36 3.15
C ARG A 101 43.36 -0.97 4.42
N THR A 102 43.36 -1.87 5.40
CA THR A 102 44.12 -1.73 6.65
C THR A 102 45.62 -1.68 6.38
N ARG A 103 46.14 -2.53 5.50
CA ARG A 103 47.55 -2.55 5.09
C ARG A 103 47.96 -1.22 4.45
N ARG A 104 47.23 -0.75 3.43
CA ARG A 104 47.49 0.56 2.78
C ARG A 104 47.32 1.76 3.70
N TRP A 105 46.46 1.67 4.72
CA TRP A 105 46.35 2.70 5.74
C TRP A 105 47.58 2.71 6.66
N ARG A 106 48.03 1.53 7.10
CA ARG A 106 49.27 1.37 7.89
C ARG A 106 50.49 1.82 7.09
N ASP A 107 50.60 1.43 5.83
CA ASP A 107 51.72 1.81 4.95
C ASP A 107 51.77 3.33 4.75
N ARG A 108 50.62 3.99 4.56
CA ARG A 108 50.55 5.47 4.48
C ARG A 108 50.98 6.14 5.78
N ARG A 109 50.59 5.60 6.93
CA ARG A 109 51.02 6.13 8.24
C ARG A 109 52.49 5.87 8.53
N GLY A 110 53.00 4.71 8.16
CA GLY A 110 54.41 4.34 8.32
C GLY A 110 55.35 5.13 7.41
N ALA A 111 54.92 5.43 6.18
CA ALA A 111 55.72 6.17 5.21
C ALA A 111 55.74 7.69 5.46
N SER A 112 54.71 8.23 6.13
CA SER A 112 54.59 9.69 6.31
C SER A 112 55.36 10.25 7.51
N GLY A 113 55.92 9.42 8.39
CA GLY A 113 56.82 9.85 9.49
C GLY A 113 56.23 10.80 10.56
N ASP A 114 55.06 11.38 10.30
CA ASP A 114 54.46 12.47 11.07
C ASP A 114 53.15 11.99 11.70
N GLY A 115 53.27 10.96 12.54
CA GLY A 115 52.19 10.51 13.41
C GLY A 115 52.32 11.18 14.78
N PRO A 116 51.24 11.78 15.33
CA PRO A 116 51.26 12.31 16.69
C PRO A 116 51.66 11.18 17.65
N ARG A 117 52.69 11.43 18.46
CA ARG A 117 53.09 10.54 19.55
C ARG A 117 51.90 10.47 20.52
N ASP A 118 51.31 9.30 20.66
CA ASP A 118 50.37 9.00 21.74
C ASP A 118 51.12 9.07 23.08
N GLU A 119 51.15 10.27 23.68
CA GLU A 119 51.34 10.41 25.12
C GLU A 119 50.07 9.89 25.79
N ALA A 120 50.22 8.75 26.47
CA ALA A 120 49.16 8.12 27.24
C ALA A 120 48.74 9.04 28.40
N VAL A 121 47.68 9.82 28.19
CA VAL A 121 46.98 10.54 29.27
C VAL A 121 45.84 9.65 29.75
N THR A 122 46.12 8.90 30.81
CA THR A 122 45.13 8.18 31.60
C THR A 122 44.54 9.14 32.64
N LEU A 123 43.47 9.84 32.28
CA LEU A 123 42.55 10.53 33.20
C LEU A 123 41.16 10.20 32.64
N GLY A 124 40.22 9.61 33.35
CA GLY A 124 39.87 9.71 34.75
C GLY A 124 38.36 9.44 34.75
N ASP A 125 37.98 8.40 35.46
CA ASP A 125 36.63 7.86 35.56
C ASP A 125 35.65 8.92 36.10
N GLY A 126 34.46 9.02 35.53
CA GLY A 126 33.36 9.85 36.06
C GLY A 126 32.81 10.91 35.11
N ILE A 127 31.81 10.54 34.31
CA ILE A 127 30.80 11.50 33.85
C ILE A 127 29.42 10.88 34.06
N GLU A 128 28.71 11.51 35.00
CA GLU A 128 27.32 11.30 35.35
C GLU A 128 26.40 11.55 34.14
N LYS A 129 25.31 10.78 34.10
CA LYS A 129 24.25 10.90 33.11
C LYS A 129 23.36 12.09 33.47
N ASP A 130 23.63 13.25 32.88
CA ASP A 130 22.65 14.32 32.82
C ASP A 130 21.77 14.18 31.57
N GLN A 131 20.50 13.89 31.82
CA GLN A 131 19.42 13.96 30.86
C GLN A 131 19.04 15.43 30.64
N GLU A 132 19.63 16.07 29.64
CA GLU A 132 19.10 17.33 29.12
C GLU A 132 18.12 17.04 27.97
N GLY A 133 16.88 17.44 28.20
CA GLY A 133 15.79 17.39 27.23
C GLY A 133 16.02 18.40 26.12
N GLU A 134 16.59 17.92 25.01
CA GLU A 134 16.60 18.66 23.75
C GLU A 134 15.16 18.72 23.21
N THR A 135 14.60 19.93 23.24
CA THR A 135 13.27 20.25 22.75
C THR A 135 13.29 20.18 21.23
N ASP A 136 13.00 18.99 20.71
CA ASP A 136 12.82 18.69 19.29
C ASP A 136 11.70 19.57 18.73
N SER A 137 12.08 20.67 18.08
CA SER A 137 11.16 21.49 17.29
C SER A 137 10.57 20.58 16.21
N PRO A 138 9.23 20.36 16.18
CA PRO A 138 8.64 19.35 15.33
C PRO A 138 8.85 19.73 13.86
N ARG A 139 9.87 19.13 13.25
CA ARG A 139 9.99 19.07 11.80
C ARG A 139 8.74 18.37 11.30
N VAL A 140 7.81 19.14 10.71
CA VAL A 140 6.61 18.60 10.07
C VAL A 140 7.07 17.50 9.11
N PRO A 141 6.76 16.21 9.39
CA PRO A 141 7.30 15.12 8.60
C PRO A 141 6.81 15.26 7.17
N ARG A 142 7.71 14.99 6.22
CA ARG A 142 7.44 14.90 4.79
C ARG A 142 6.47 13.73 4.56
N GLY A 143 5.19 13.98 4.79
CA GLY A 143 4.16 12.99 5.01
C GLY A 143 2.81 13.56 5.44
N ALA A 144 2.72 14.86 5.80
CA ALA A 144 1.46 15.56 6.11
C ALA A 144 0.31 15.22 5.14
N ALA A 145 0.58 15.26 3.83
CA ALA A 145 -0.40 14.95 2.78
C ALA A 145 -0.87 13.47 2.76
N VAL A 146 -0.14 12.54 3.39
CA VAL A 146 -0.57 11.13 3.54
C VAL A 146 -1.63 11.01 4.64
N TYR A 147 -1.68 11.95 5.58
CA TYR A 147 -2.65 11.95 6.68
C TYR A 147 -3.94 12.69 6.34
N GLU A 148 -3.90 13.65 5.41
CA GLU A 148 -5.03 14.56 5.13
C GLU A 148 -6.35 13.83 4.87
N ARG A 149 -6.31 12.66 4.22
CA ARG A 149 -7.52 11.90 3.88
C ARG A 149 -7.69 10.61 4.66
N PHE A 150 -6.81 10.33 5.62
CA PHE A 150 -6.94 9.15 6.46
C PHE A 150 -8.18 9.24 7.35
N ASP A 151 -8.49 10.43 7.88
CA ASP A 151 -9.66 10.62 8.74
C ASP A 151 -10.97 10.42 7.97
N GLU A 152 -11.06 10.98 6.76
CA GLU A 152 -12.19 10.73 5.85
C GLU A 152 -12.35 9.22 5.59
N PHE A 153 -11.26 8.51 5.30
CA PHE A 153 -11.29 7.06 5.10
C PHE A 153 -11.78 6.33 6.36
N PHE A 154 -11.25 6.67 7.52
CA PHE A 154 -11.50 5.97 8.78
C PHE A 154 -12.94 6.17 9.26
N GLU A 155 -13.47 7.39 9.15
CA GLU A 155 -14.87 7.73 9.47
C GLU A 155 -15.86 7.07 8.51
N THR A 156 -15.47 6.92 7.24
CA THR A 156 -16.31 6.28 6.24
C THR A 156 -16.32 4.74 6.36
N PHE A 157 -15.31 4.18 7.02
CA PHE A 157 -15.19 2.74 7.16
C PHE A 157 -16.28 2.20 8.12
N PRO A 158 -16.97 1.10 7.78
CA PRO A 158 -18.07 0.61 8.58
C PRO A 158 -17.60 0.16 9.97
N ALA A 159 -18.29 0.65 11.01
CA ALA A 159 -17.98 0.35 12.41
C ALA A 159 -18.28 -1.12 12.75
N ARG A 160 -17.36 -1.75 13.48
CA ARG A 160 -17.51 -3.08 14.07
C ARG A 160 -17.95 -2.95 15.54
N ASP A 161 -18.48 -4.02 16.12
CA ASP A 161 -18.84 -4.06 17.56
C ASP A 161 -17.61 -3.87 18.48
N GLU A 162 -16.42 -4.26 18.01
CA GLU A 162 -15.15 -3.97 18.66
C GLU A 162 -14.56 -2.67 18.11
N GLU A 163 -14.10 -1.81 19.02
CA GLU A 163 -13.43 -0.57 18.66
C GLU A 163 -12.20 -0.87 17.80
N SER A 164 -12.18 -0.33 16.58
CA SER A 164 -11.08 -0.55 15.65
C SER A 164 -9.92 0.38 16.01
N PRO A 165 -8.76 -0.14 16.44
CA PRO A 165 -7.64 0.72 16.82
C PRO A 165 -7.15 1.52 15.61
N ARG A 166 -7.05 2.84 15.78
CA ARG A 166 -6.70 3.79 14.72
C ARG A 166 -5.25 3.65 14.26
N GLU A 167 -4.33 3.36 15.17
CA GLU A 167 -2.89 3.21 14.91
C GLU A 167 -2.55 2.14 13.86
N PRO A 168 -3.00 0.87 13.97
CA PRO A 168 -2.72 -0.14 12.96
C PRO A 168 -3.41 0.15 11.63
N ALA A 169 -4.57 0.82 11.64
CA ALA A 169 -5.23 1.27 10.41
C ALA A 169 -4.40 2.35 9.70
N LEU A 170 -3.82 3.29 10.46
CA LEU A 170 -2.96 4.34 9.92
C LEU A 170 -1.65 3.76 9.37
N ALA A 171 -1.04 2.80 10.05
CA ALA A 171 0.15 2.10 9.56
C ALA A 171 -0.13 1.37 8.23
N ALA A 172 -1.26 0.66 8.14
CA ALA A 172 -1.68 0.00 6.90
C ALA A 172 -2.01 1.00 5.78
N TRP A 173 -2.60 2.15 6.11
CA TRP A 173 -2.89 3.23 5.15
C TRP A 173 -1.61 3.80 4.55
N ARG A 174 -0.62 4.13 5.39
CA ARG A 174 0.69 4.61 4.93
C ARG A 174 1.35 3.62 3.99
N ARG A 175 1.36 2.33 4.33
CA ARG A 175 1.88 1.27 3.47
C ARG A 175 1.16 1.22 2.12
N ALA A 176 -0.18 1.27 2.13
CA ALA A 176 -0.98 1.25 0.90
C ALA A 176 -0.69 2.46 -0.01
N VAL A 177 -0.57 3.66 0.55
CA VAL A 177 -0.33 4.89 -0.24
C VAL A 177 1.13 4.99 -0.69
N VAL A 178 2.08 4.76 0.20
CA VAL A 178 3.51 5.01 -0.04
C VAL A 178 4.19 3.85 -0.74
N ASP A 179 3.98 2.62 -0.29
CA ASP A 179 4.71 1.45 -0.79
C ASP A 179 4.01 0.83 -2.01
N ASP A 180 2.68 0.76 -1.95
CA ASP A 180 1.84 0.19 -3.00
C ASP A 180 1.39 1.22 -4.05
N GLY A 181 1.57 2.52 -3.79
CA GLY A 181 1.18 3.60 -4.71
C GLY A 181 -0.33 3.73 -4.90
N ALA A 182 -1.13 3.35 -3.89
CA ALA A 182 -2.58 3.48 -3.97
C ALA A 182 -3.00 4.95 -3.94
N ASP A 183 -3.96 5.31 -4.80
CA ASP A 183 -4.59 6.63 -4.77
C ASP A 183 -5.51 6.75 -3.55
N GLN A 184 -5.36 7.83 -2.78
CA GLN A 184 -6.15 8.08 -1.57
C GLN A 184 -7.66 8.20 -1.90
N ALA A 185 -8.00 8.82 -3.04
CA ALA A 185 -9.40 8.97 -3.45
C ALA A 185 -10.02 7.61 -3.82
N GLN A 186 -9.24 6.74 -4.46
CA GLN A 186 -9.62 5.35 -4.72
C GLN A 186 -9.89 4.58 -3.43
N LEU A 187 -9.02 4.69 -2.42
CA LEU A 187 -9.19 3.99 -1.14
C LEU A 187 -10.49 4.39 -0.44
N ILE A 188 -10.81 5.69 -0.39
CA ILE A 188 -12.04 6.19 0.22
C ILE A 188 -13.28 5.72 -0.55
N ARG A 189 -13.26 5.79 -1.88
CA ARG A 189 -14.35 5.29 -2.73
C ARG A 189 -14.57 3.78 -2.53
N ALA A 190 -13.50 3.00 -2.44
CA ALA A 190 -13.58 1.57 -2.17
C ALA A 190 -14.10 1.28 -0.75
N ALA A 191 -13.74 2.10 0.25
CA ALA A 191 -14.29 2.00 1.60
C ALA A 191 -15.80 2.30 1.63
N LYS A 192 -16.26 3.33 0.91
CA LYS A 192 -17.70 3.64 0.73
C LYS A 192 -18.45 2.46 0.12
N ALA A 193 -17.92 1.90 -0.97
CA ALA A 193 -18.52 0.73 -1.62
C ALA A 193 -18.56 -0.49 -0.70
N TYR A 194 -17.49 -0.70 0.08
CA TYR A 194 -17.42 -1.77 1.06
C TYR A 194 -18.45 -1.59 2.18
N ALA A 195 -18.61 -0.38 2.72
CA ALA A 195 -19.62 -0.05 3.71
C ALA A 195 -21.04 -0.36 3.22
N ALA A 196 -21.36 0.03 1.98
CA ALA A 196 -22.65 -0.25 1.36
C ALA A 196 -22.89 -1.77 1.18
N ALA A 197 -21.88 -2.50 0.70
CA ALA A 197 -21.98 -3.94 0.44
C ALA A 197 -22.21 -4.80 1.70
N ILE A 198 -21.79 -4.31 2.87
CA ILE A 198 -21.91 -5.04 4.14
C ILE A 198 -23.00 -4.48 5.07
N ALA A 199 -23.78 -3.48 4.63
CA ALA A 199 -24.79 -2.84 5.47
C ALA A 199 -25.85 -3.82 6.03
N SER A 200 -26.10 -4.93 5.33
CA SER A 200 -27.03 -5.99 5.76
C SER A 200 -26.38 -7.12 6.56
N ARG A 201 -25.05 -7.12 6.73
CA ARG A 201 -24.32 -8.16 7.46
C ARG A 201 -24.22 -7.82 8.94
N GLU A 202 -24.13 -8.86 9.78
CA GLU A 202 -23.89 -8.67 11.21
C GLU A 202 -22.52 -8.00 11.45
N ARG A 203 -22.49 -7.02 12.37
CA ARG A 203 -21.32 -6.17 12.62
C ARG A 203 -20.07 -6.95 13.01
N ARG A 204 -20.20 -8.04 13.77
CA ARG A 204 -19.08 -8.92 14.15
C ARG A 204 -18.29 -9.52 12.99
N PHE A 205 -18.88 -9.63 11.79
CA PHE A 205 -18.22 -10.17 10.59
C PHE A 205 -17.59 -9.10 9.69
N ILE A 206 -17.67 -7.83 10.08
CA ILE A 206 -17.01 -6.74 9.36
C ILE A 206 -15.50 -6.84 9.63
N CYS A 207 -14.69 -6.91 8.58
CA CYS A 207 -13.23 -6.89 8.76
C CYS A 207 -12.75 -5.54 9.29
N SER A 208 -11.67 -5.52 10.08
CA SER A 208 -11.06 -4.27 10.54
C SER A 208 -10.44 -3.47 9.38
N PRO A 209 -10.39 -2.12 9.46
CA PRO A 209 -9.81 -1.28 8.40
C PRO A 209 -8.34 -1.63 8.12
N ALA A 210 -7.56 -1.92 9.17
CA ALA A 210 -6.16 -2.34 9.03
C ALA A 210 -6.00 -3.62 8.20
N ARG A 211 -6.84 -4.63 8.47
CA ARG A 211 -6.84 -5.90 7.73
C ARG A 211 -7.32 -5.71 6.29
N TRP A 212 -8.36 -4.91 6.09
CA TRP A 212 -8.90 -4.58 4.76
C TRP A 212 -7.85 -3.91 3.86
N LEU A 213 -7.09 -2.96 4.40
CA LEU A 213 -5.99 -2.29 3.71
C LEU A 213 -4.83 -3.25 3.43
N SER A 214 -4.41 -4.02 4.44
CA SER A 214 -3.25 -4.93 4.34
C SER A 214 -3.47 -6.08 3.35
N GLU A 215 -4.70 -6.60 3.26
CA GLU A 215 -5.08 -7.62 2.28
C GLU A 215 -5.40 -7.03 0.90
N ALA A 216 -5.20 -5.72 0.71
CA ALA A 216 -5.47 -4.99 -0.53
C ALA A 216 -6.88 -5.23 -1.09
N ARG A 217 -7.89 -5.37 -0.21
CA ARG A 217 -9.28 -5.69 -0.60
C ARG A 217 -9.92 -4.61 -1.46
N TRP A 218 -9.42 -3.37 -1.36
CA TRP A 218 -9.78 -2.25 -2.24
C TRP A 218 -9.48 -2.49 -3.72
N ARG A 219 -8.60 -3.46 -4.06
CA ARG A 219 -8.31 -3.86 -5.44
C ARG A 219 -9.35 -4.84 -5.99
N ALA A 220 -9.92 -5.69 -5.12
CA ALA A 220 -10.92 -6.69 -5.50
C ALA A 220 -12.30 -6.06 -5.70
N SER A 221 -12.59 -4.99 -4.96
CA SER A 221 -13.62 -4.03 -5.32
C SER A 221 -13.13 -3.31 -6.59
N GLY A 222 -13.37 -3.86 -7.77
CA GLY A 222 -13.16 -3.13 -9.03
C GLY A 222 -13.85 -1.75 -8.97
N PRO A 223 -13.57 -0.82 -9.92
CA PRO A 223 -14.41 0.38 -10.05
C PRO A 223 -15.84 -0.13 -9.99
N PRO A 224 -16.70 0.38 -9.08
CA PRO A 224 -18.01 -0.20 -8.85
C PRO A 224 -18.59 -0.40 -10.24
N GLN A 225 -18.63 -1.65 -10.69
CA GLN A 225 -19.37 -2.01 -11.88
C GLN A 225 -20.72 -1.56 -11.43
N ALA A 226 -21.17 -0.43 -11.98
CA ALA A 226 -22.36 0.25 -11.51
C ALA A 226 -23.32 -0.91 -11.32
N ALA A 227 -23.61 -1.22 -10.06
CA ALA A 227 -24.72 -2.08 -9.77
C ALA A 227 -25.80 -1.16 -10.29
N GLU A 228 -26.13 -1.38 -11.57
CA GLU A 228 -27.29 -0.87 -12.25
C GLU A 228 -28.31 -1.06 -11.16
N ALA A 229 -28.63 0.06 -10.51
CA ALA A 229 -29.55 0.06 -9.41
C ALA A 229 -30.78 -0.47 -10.11
N ALA A 230 -31.01 -1.79 -9.99
CA ALA A 230 -32.19 -2.42 -10.53
C ALA A 230 -33.27 -1.50 -9.99
N PRO A 231 -33.95 -0.74 -10.86
CA PRO A 231 -34.83 0.32 -10.41
C PRO A 231 -35.70 -0.38 -9.39
N GLU A 232 -35.67 0.07 -8.12
CA GLU A 232 -36.50 -0.55 -7.10
C GLU A 232 -37.87 -0.65 -7.74
N PRO A 233 -38.41 -1.87 -7.98
CA PRO A 233 -39.65 -2.00 -8.72
C PRO A 233 -40.61 -1.17 -7.91
N ALA A 234 -41.11 -0.09 -8.51
CA ALA A 234 -41.77 0.99 -7.79
C ALA A 234 -42.97 0.38 -7.06
N GLY A 235 -42.72 -0.03 -5.81
CA GLY A 235 -43.64 -0.90 -5.12
C GLY A 235 -44.90 -0.10 -4.84
N VAL A 236 -46.05 -0.70 -5.07
CA VAL A 236 -47.33 -0.07 -4.75
C VAL A 236 -47.48 -0.14 -3.23
N TRP A 237 -47.52 1.03 -2.59
CA TRP A 237 -47.86 1.10 -1.17
C TRP A 237 -49.37 0.89 -1.03
N ILE A 238 -49.76 -0.13 -0.26
CA ILE A 238 -51.17 -0.48 -0.02
C ILE A 238 -51.43 -0.33 1.48
N GLU A 239 -52.41 0.50 1.83
CA GLU A 239 -52.89 0.70 3.20
C GLU A 239 -53.71 -0.51 3.66
N VAL A 240 -53.61 -0.87 4.94
CA VAL A 240 -54.42 -1.93 5.55
C VAL A 240 -55.91 -1.62 5.36
N GLY A 241 -56.65 -2.58 4.80
CA GLY A 241 -58.10 -2.47 4.57
C GLY A 241 -58.50 -1.85 3.23
N LYS A 242 -57.56 -1.42 2.38
CA LYS A 242 -57.85 -1.01 1.00
C LYS A 242 -57.92 -2.22 0.06
N PRO A 243 -58.60 -2.09 -1.10
CA PRO A 243 -58.56 -3.11 -2.16
C PRO A 243 -57.11 -3.48 -2.51
N GLY A 244 -56.81 -4.78 -2.60
CA GLY A 244 -55.47 -5.33 -2.82
C GLY A 244 -54.72 -5.74 -1.55
N TRP A 245 -55.03 -5.20 -0.37
CA TRP A 245 -54.39 -5.61 0.88
C TRP A 245 -54.73 -7.06 1.26
N GLU A 246 -56.00 -7.43 1.16
CA GLU A 246 -56.48 -8.76 1.53
C GLU A 246 -55.88 -9.85 0.62
N GLU A 247 -55.81 -9.59 -0.68
CA GLU A 247 -55.23 -10.49 -1.68
C GLU A 247 -53.75 -10.73 -1.42
N TRP A 248 -52.98 -9.66 -1.21
CA TRP A 248 -51.57 -9.77 -0.85
C TRP A 248 -51.36 -10.45 0.51
N SER A 249 -52.21 -10.15 1.49
CA SER A 249 -52.13 -10.78 2.82
C SER A 249 -52.40 -12.28 2.75
N ALA A 250 -53.39 -12.71 1.95
CA ALA A 250 -53.67 -14.12 1.70
C ALA A 250 -52.48 -14.82 1.01
N TRP A 251 -51.96 -14.23 -0.06
CA TRP A 251 -50.79 -14.76 -0.77
C TRP A 251 -49.55 -14.84 0.13
N TRP A 252 -49.30 -13.83 0.95
CA TRP A 252 -48.14 -13.78 1.84
C TRP A 252 -48.24 -14.80 2.97
N ARG A 253 -49.45 -15.03 3.51
CA ARG A 253 -49.67 -16.11 4.48
C ARG A 253 -49.49 -17.49 3.84
N ALA A 254 -49.97 -17.69 2.61
CA ALA A 254 -49.78 -18.94 1.89
C ALA A 254 -48.30 -19.24 1.60
N THR A 255 -47.54 -18.25 1.12
CA THR A 255 -46.15 -18.46 0.67
C THR A 255 -45.09 -18.28 1.76
N LYS A 256 -45.27 -17.29 2.65
CA LYS A 256 -44.31 -16.95 3.70
C LYS A 256 -44.74 -17.41 5.09
N ARG A 257 -45.93 -18.00 5.25
CA ARG A 257 -46.49 -18.49 6.54
C ARG A 257 -46.52 -17.43 7.65
N ARG A 258 -46.65 -16.16 7.27
CA ARG A 258 -46.74 -15.01 8.18
C ARG A 258 -47.61 -13.92 7.57
N SER A 259 -48.06 -12.96 8.37
CA SER A 259 -48.70 -11.75 7.83
C SER A 259 -47.66 -10.80 7.23
N PRO A 260 -48.03 -9.97 6.24
CA PRO A 260 -47.18 -8.87 5.77
C PRO A 260 -46.82 -7.94 6.94
N PRO A 261 -45.61 -7.35 6.97
CA PRO A 261 -45.27 -6.32 7.95
C PRO A 261 -46.14 -5.08 7.71
N ILE A 262 -46.39 -4.30 8.77
CA ILE A 262 -47.15 -3.05 8.69
C ILE A 262 -46.21 -1.94 9.17
N ASP A 263 -46.06 -0.89 8.36
CA ASP A 263 -45.25 0.28 8.70
C ASP A 263 -46.01 1.24 9.64
N LYS A 264 -45.36 2.36 10.00
CA LYS A 264 -45.97 3.40 10.86
C LYS A 264 -47.15 4.12 10.23
N LEU A 265 -47.32 4.03 8.90
CA LEU A 265 -48.41 4.64 8.15
C LEU A 265 -49.59 3.66 7.99
N GLY A 266 -49.51 2.47 8.58
CA GLY A 266 -50.59 1.48 8.53
C GLY A 266 -50.67 0.73 7.20
N GLY A 267 -49.56 0.61 6.46
CA GLY A 267 -49.52 -0.13 5.20
C GLY A 267 -48.19 -0.84 4.93
N TRP A 268 -48.05 -1.35 3.71
CA TRP A 268 -46.82 -2.01 3.25
C TRP A 268 -46.63 -1.79 1.74
N ARG A 269 -45.36 -1.81 1.28
CA ARG A 269 -45.03 -1.78 -0.14
C ARG A 269 -44.97 -3.18 -0.72
N PHE A 270 -45.82 -3.45 -1.71
CA PHE A 270 -45.79 -4.68 -2.48
C PHE A 270 -45.16 -4.45 -3.87
N PRO A 271 -44.56 -5.48 -4.50
CA PRO A 271 -43.95 -5.36 -5.83
C PRO A 271 -44.93 -4.94 -6.95
N SER A 272 -46.23 -5.21 -6.80
CA SER A 272 -47.28 -4.93 -7.77
C SER A 272 -48.63 -4.69 -7.08
N ALA A 273 -49.60 -4.12 -7.80
CA ALA A 273 -50.94 -3.84 -7.26
C ALA A 273 -51.72 -5.13 -6.89
N LEU A 274 -51.46 -6.23 -7.59
CA LEU A 274 -52.06 -7.55 -7.36
C LEU A 274 -50.94 -8.58 -7.11
N PRO A 275 -51.16 -9.57 -6.22
CA PRO A 275 -50.20 -10.66 -6.04
C PRO A 275 -50.15 -11.55 -7.30
N PRO A 276 -49.03 -12.24 -7.55
CA PRO A 276 -48.99 -13.26 -8.61
C PRO A 276 -49.97 -14.39 -8.27
N GLU A 277 -50.56 -15.03 -9.29
CA GLU A 277 -51.44 -16.19 -9.12
C GLU A 277 -50.81 -17.16 -8.12
N ALA A 278 -51.56 -17.51 -7.08
CA ALA A 278 -51.07 -18.42 -6.06
C ALA A 278 -50.63 -19.72 -6.75
N PRO A 279 -49.44 -20.26 -6.41
CA PRO A 279 -49.01 -21.53 -6.97
C PRO A 279 -50.12 -22.55 -6.71
N GLN A 280 -50.73 -23.07 -7.77
CA GLN A 280 -51.75 -24.10 -7.67
C GLN A 280 -51.11 -25.25 -6.89
N LEU A 281 -51.54 -25.43 -5.65
CA LEU A 281 -51.10 -26.54 -4.82
C LEU A 281 -51.53 -27.80 -5.57
N ALA A 282 -50.55 -28.45 -6.21
CA ALA A 282 -50.75 -29.76 -6.81
C ALA A 282 -51.27 -30.67 -5.70
N ALA A 283 -52.53 -31.10 -5.85
CA ALA A 283 -53.26 -31.93 -4.91
C ALA A 283 -52.63 -33.33 -4.78
#